data_AF-A0A955Y6K5-F1
#
_entry.id   AF-A0A955Y6K5-F1
#
_cell.length_a   1.000
_cell.length_b   1.000
_cell.length_c   1.000
_cell.angle_alpha   90.00
_cell.angle_beta   90.00
_cell.angle_gamma   90.00
#
_symmetry.space_group_name_H-M   'P 1'
#
loop_
_entity.id
_entity.type
_entity.pdbx_description
1 polymer ?
#
loop_
_entity_poly.entity_id
_entity_poly.type
_entity_poly.pdbx_seq_one_letter_code
_entity_poly.pdbx_strand_id
1 'polypeptide(L)'
;LLLLDLQHQVRLGELPWIAAVRPLRTGVEGPRASRATLEQIARLAFGGFPHTQLPNPMISELQSLAKSAGVDVPLTEEIAADIFMGTFTRKFAEAARITARALHGTIYGRYYDLPADVEPEEGRQQGAYAALCLSRVPRRSRDASPERLRSAWERAKEWRGRHGSWLDRLPVQVDVAIGGLPVPADAPFTLGEAVLDRHQIADLRRSYFMMNRNTALNGALLEQSLVLTSHGVAPLVEALGLDLGSAAPGMCDRAFAWFADRLSSVGRLEGVERLRATKNAAYAWRQTLLWLAYDPAGTEGFLARTDPSAAGPLVGPVWEGLVRVAGGERFVDERVGDGRRLYGWSPDGPHWIFG
;
A
#
# COMPACT_ATOMS: atom_id res chain seq x y z
N LEU A 1 -5.31 2.43 -24.31
CA LEU A 1 -4.22 3.43 -24.34
C LEU A 1 -3.78 3.67 -22.92
N LEU A 2 -2.54 3.30 -22.58
CA LEU A 2 -1.91 3.71 -21.33
C LEU A 2 -1.49 5.17 -21.49
N LEU A 3 -1.94 6.02 -20.57
CA LEU A 3 -1.50 7.41 -20.48
C LEU A 3 -0.15 7.44 -19.74
N LEU A 4 0.79 8.21 -20.27
CA LEU A 4 2.15 8.40 -19.71
C LEU A 4 2.32 9.88 -19.32
N ASP A 5 3.34 10.21 -18.52
CA ASP A 5 3.70 11.58 -18.14
C ASP A 5 2.59 12.39 -17.43
N LEU A 6 1.96 11.82 -16.40
CA LEU A 6 0.90 12.48 -15.60
C LEU A 6 -0.37 12.86 -16.38
N GLN A 7 -0.57 12.33 -17.60
CA GLN A 7 -1.78 12.56 -18.38
C GLN A 7 -3.00 11.87 -17.75
N HIS A 8 -4.15 12.56 -17.71
CA HIS A 8 -5.39 12.02 -17.16
C HIS A 8 -6.37 11.57 -18.26
N GLN A 9 -7.13 10.50 -18.00
CA GLN A 9 -8.26 10.11 -18.85
C GLN A 9 -9.37 11.16 -18.76
N VAL A 10 -10.18 11.28 -19.82
CA VAL A 10 -11.33 12.21 -19.88
C VAL A 10 -12.16 12.07 -18.60
N ARG A 11 -12.24 13.15 -17.83
CA ARG A 11 -12.95 13.19 -16.55
C ARG A 11 -14.43 13.38 -16.80
N LEU A 12 -15.27 12.95 -15.85
CA LEU A 12 -16.73 13.05 -15.97
C LEU A 12 -17.20 14.48 -16.32
N GLY A 13 -16.57 15.50 -15.73
CA GLY A 13 -16.89 16.92 -15.99
C GLY A 13 -16.43 17.47 -17.34
N GLU A 14 -15.56 16.75 -18.06
CA GLU A 14 -15.09 17.10 -19.40
C GLU A 14 -16.01 16.56 -20.51
N LEU A 15 -17.01 15.74 -20.13
CA LEU A 15 -17.98 15.18 -21.07
C LEU A 15 -19.02 16.24 -21.49
N PRO A 16 -19.22 16.47 -22.81
CA PRO A 16 -20.12 17.51 -23.30
C PRO A 16 -21.57 17.42 -22.78
N TRP A 17 -22.08 16.21 -22.58
CA TRP A 17 -23.44 16.00 -22.05
C TRP A 17 -23.53 16.28 -20.55
N ILE A 18 -22.48 16.00 -19.77
CA ILE A 18 -22.44 16.37 -18.35
C ILE A 18 -22.39 17.89 -18.23
N ALA A 19 -21.58 18.56 -19.05
CA ALA A 19 -21.54 20.02 -19.11
C ALA A 19 -22.90 20.64 -19.45
N ALA A 20 -23.66 20.02 -20.37
CA ALA A 20 -24.98 20.49 -20.79
C ALA A 20 -26.06 20.31 -19.71
N VAL A 21 -26.00 19.25 -18.89
CA VAL A 21 -26.99 18.96 -17.84
C VAL A 21 -26.65 19.64 -16.51
N ARG A 22 -25.38 20.04 -16.30
CA ARG A 22 -24.91 20.71 -15.08
C ARG A 22 -25.76 21.93 -14.66
N PRO A 23 -26.19 22.84 -15.57
CA PRO A 23 -27.02 23.99 -15.21
C PRO A 23 -28.44 23.64 -14.75
N LEU A 24 -28.89 22.41 -14.99
CA LEU A 24 -30.26 21.94 -14.66
C LEU A 24 -30.33 21.23 -13.30
N ARG A 25 -29.22 21.09 -12.58
CA ARG A 25 -29.23 20.51 -11.23
C ARG A 25 -30.02 21.41 -10.28
N THR A 26 -31.04 20.85 -9.66
CA THR A 26 -31.83 21.49 -8.60
C THR A 26 -31.73 20.60 -7.35
N GLY A 27 -31.13 21.12 -6.29
CA GLY A 27 -30.87 20.37 -5.05
C GLY A 27 -30.05 21.19 -4.06
N VAL A 28 -29.93 20.72 -2.81
CA VAL A 28 -29.20 21.39 -1.72
C VAL A 28 -27.71 21.45 -2.08
N GLU A 29 -27.33 22.48 -2.84
CA GLU A 29 -25.96 22.73 -3.24
C GLU A 29 -25.22 23.42 -2.11
N GLY A 30 -24.04 22.88 -1.79
CA GLY A 30 -23.13 23.52 -0.86
C GLY A 30 -22.13 22.55 -0.27
N PRO A 31 -20.98 23.03 0.21
CA PRO A 31 -19.94 22.20 0.81
C PRO A 31 -20.46 21.25 1.91
N ARG A 32 -21.48 21.67 2.68
CA ARG A 32 -22.10 20.85 3.73
C ARG A 32 -22.84 19.62 3.21
N ALA A 33 -23.62 19.76 2.13
CA ALA A 33 -24.35 18.62 1.55
C ALA A 33 -23.38 17.63 0.88
N SER A 34 -22.35 18.14 0.20
CA SER A 34 -21.25 17.33 -0.35
C SER A 34 -20.52 16.57 0.76
N ARG A 35 -20.22 17.22 1.89
CA ARG A 35 -19.59 16.57 3.05
C ARG A 35 -20.49 15.47 3.63
N ALA A 36 -21.77 15.74 3.87
CA ALA A 36 -22.70 14.74 4.39
C ALA A 36 -22.83 13.52 3.45
N THR A 37 -22.88 13.76 2.14
CA THR A 37 -22.92 12.69 1.14
C THR A 37 -21.61 11.87 1.14
N LEU A 38 -20.48 12.55 1.23
CA LEU A 38 -19.15 11.92 1.32
C LEU A 38 -19.06 11.03 2.57
N GLU A 39 -19.46 11.52 3.73
CA GLU A 39 -19.50 10.77 4.99
C GLU A 39 -20.42 9.54 4.88
N GLN A 40 -21.61 9.71 4.31
CA GLN A 40 -22.57 8.62 4.13
C GLN A 40 -22.03 7.52 3.19
N ILE A 41 -21.46 7.90 2.04
CA ILE A 41 -20.89 6.93 1.08
C ILE A 41 -19.69 6.22 1.71
N ALA A 42 -18.80 6.93 2.40
CA ALA A 42 -17.66 6.32 3.08
C ALA A 42 -18.12 5.27 4.11
N ARG A 43 -19.10 5.61 4.97
CA ARG A 43 -19.68 4.69 5.96
C ARG A 43 -20.34 3.48 5.31
N LEU A 44 -21.09 3.67 4.24
CA LEU A 44 -21.73 2.57 3.49
C LEU A 44 -20.68 1.67 2.83
N ALA A 45 -19.60 2.23 2.30
CA ALA A 45 -18.51 1.47 1.69
C ALA A 45 -17.81 0.58 2.71
N PHE A 46 -17.38 1.16 3.82
CA PHE A 46 -16.68 0.44 4.89
C PHE A 46 -17.60 -0.60 5.53
N GLY A 47 -18.84 -0.21 5.84
CA GLY A 47 -19.82 -1.12 6.44
C GLY A 47 -20.24 -2.26 5.51
N GLY A 48 -20.49 -1.98 4.23
CA GLY A 48 -20.94 -2.97 3.25
C GLY A 48 -19.83 -3.92 2.79
N PHE A 49 -18.61 -3.42 2.64
CA PHE A 49 -17.49 -4.18 2.10
C PHE A 49 -16.23 -4.05 2.97
N PRO A 50 -16.28 -4.46 4.24
CA PRO A 50 -15.17 -4.24 5.18
C PRO A 50 -13.92 -5.07 4.86
N HIS A 51 -13.99 -6.06 3.96
CA HIS A 51 -12.89 -6.96 3.62
C HIS A 51 -12.09 -6.52 2.39
N THR A 52 -12.50 -5.46 1.69
CA THR A 52 -11.88 -5.01 0.44
C THR A 52 -11.38 -3.57 0.56
N GLN A 53 -10.38 -3.24 -0.24
CA GLN A 53 -10.01 -1.86 -0.52
C GLN A 53 -11.10 -1.16 -1.36
N LEU A 54 -11.16 0.16 -1.30
CA LEU A 54 -12.04 0.95 -2.17
C LEU A 54 -11.55 0.84 -3.62
N PRO A 55 -12.44 0.52 -4.59
CA PRO A 55 -12.03 0.42 -5.99
C PRO A 55 -11.72 1.81 -6.57
N ASN A 56 -10.77 1.90 -7.51
CA ASN A 56 -10.33 3.18 -8.09
C ASN A 56 -11.48 4.09 -8.59
N PRO A 57 -12.53 3.57 -9.27
CA PRO A 57 -13.66 4.43 -9.65
C PRO A 57 -14.34 5.08 -8.44
N MET A 58 -14.48 4.35 -7.33
CA MET A 58 -15.05 4.90 -6.10
C MET A 58 -14.13 5.95 -5.48
N ILE A 59 -12.81 5.72 -5.50
CA ILE A 59 -11.82 6.71 -5.05
C ILE A 59 -11.96 8.02 -5.84
N SER A 60 -12.10 7.95 -7.16
CA SER A 60 -12.29 9.13 -8.02
C SER A 60 -13.57 9.92 -7.68
N GLU A 61 -14.67 9.22 -7.37
CA GLU A 61 -15.92 9.86 -6.96
C GLU A 61 -15.81 10.48 -5.56
N LEU A 62 -15.18 9.79 -4.61
CA LEU A 62 -14.92 10.32 -3.27
C LEU A 62 -14.01 11.56 -3.32
N GLN A 63 -12.97 11.56 -4.17
CA GLN A 63 -12.13 12.73 -4.43
C GLN A 63 -12.94 13.91 -4.96
N SER A 64 -13.87 13.66 -5.89
CA SER A 64 -14.75 14.69 -6.47
C SER A 64 -15.72 15.28 -5.43
N LEU A 65 -16.26 14.43 -4.56
CA LEU A 65 -17.10 14.85 -3.44
C LEU A 65 -16.31 15.64 -2.39
N ALA A 66 -15.09 15.19 -2.05
CA ALA A 66 -14.22 15.88 -1.09
C ALA A 66 -13.86 17.28 -1.58
N LYS A 67 -13.49 17.42 -2.85
CA LYS A 67 -13.26 18.73 -3.49
C LYS A 67 -14.50 19.62 -3.42
N SER A 68 -15.69 19.06 -3.70
CA SER A 68 -16.96 19.79 -3.62
C SER A 68 -17.35 20.16 -2.19
N ALA A 69 -16.86 19.41 -1.20
CA ALA A 69 -17.04 19.63 0.23
C ALA A 69 -16.00 20.59 0.83
N GLY A 70 -14.97 20.98 0.08
CA GLY A 70 -13.82 21.73 0.61
C GLY A 70 -13.01 20.94 1.64
N VAL A 71 -13.05 19.60 1.57
CA VAL A 71 -12.29 18.71 2.44
C VAL A 71 -11.00 18.32 1.72
N ASP A 72 -9.87 18.63 2.34
CA ASP A 72 -8.57 18.19 1.86
C ASP A 72 -8.30 16.77 2.38
N VAL A 73 -8.21 15.81 1.46
CA VAL A 73 -7.96 14.40 1.78
C VAL A 73 -7.11 13.76 0.67
N PRO A 74 -5.91 13.25 0.98
CA PRO A 74 -5.05 12.61 -0.01
C PRO A 74 -5.52 11.17 -0.27
N LEU A 75 -6.56 11.01 -1.10
CA LEU A 75 -7.02 9.68 -1.49
C LEU A 75 -6.10 9.06 -2.55
N THR A 76 -5.61 7.85 -2.27
CA THR A 76 -4.62 7.12 -3.09
C THR A 76 -5.27 5.95 -3.82
N GLU A 77 -4.99 5.80 -5.11
CA GLU A 77 -5.44 4.67 -5.94
C GLU A 77 -4.65 3.38 -5.66
N GLU A 78 -5.21 2.21 -6.01
CA GLU A 78 -4.56 0.90 -5.84
C GLU A 78 -3.25 0.79 -6.63
N ILE A 79 -3.21 1.41 -7.81
CA ILE A 79 -2.05 1.44 -8.70
C ILE A 79 -1.69 2.90 -8.93
N ALA A 80 -0.61 3.37 -8.33
CA ALA A 80 0.02 4.61 -8.74
C ALA A 80 0.59 4.40 -10.14
N ALA A 81 0.03 5.06 -11.16
CA ALA A 81 0.57 4.98 -12.52
C ALA A 81 2.07 5.37 -12.55
N ASP A 82 2.46 6.29 -11.69
CA ASP A 82 3.82 6.79 -11.55
C ASP A 82 4.78 5.82 -10.86
N ILE A 83 4.28 4.73 -10.25
CA ILE A 83 5.16 3.69 -9.72
C ILE A 83 5.99 3.07 -10.83
N PHE A 84 5.44 3.01 -12.06
CA PHE A 84 6.16 2.54 -13.23
C PHE A 84 7.27 3.50 -13.66
N MET A 85 7.33 4.70 -13.07
CA MET A 85 8.39 5.69 -13.22
C MET A 85 9.30 5.73 -11.99
N GLY A 86 9.19 4.76 -11.06
CA GLY A 86 10.04 4.66 -9.88
C GLY A 86 9.73 5.68 -8.78
N THR A 87 8.59 6.37 -8.86
CA THR A 87 8.20 7.42 -7.92
C THR A 87 6.74 7.26 -7.49
N PHE A 88 6.32 8.08 -6.53
CA PHE A 88 4.92 8.26 -6.18
C PHE A 88 4.59 9.74 -6.24
N THR A 89 3.33 10.06 -6.55
CA THR A 89 2.85 11.43 -6.39
C THR A 89 2.86 11.81 -4.91
N ARG A 90 3.11 13.10 -4.63
CA ARG A 90 3.20 13.66 -3.26
C ARG A 90 2.05 13.25 -2.33
N LYS A 91 0.84 13.08 -2.87
CA LYS A 91 -0.35 12.64 -2.09
C LYS A 91 -0.15 11.30 -1.38
N PHE A 92 0.70 10.40 -1.88
CA PHE A 92 0.95 9.12 -1.22
C PHE A 92 1.75 9.31 0.08
N ALA A 93 2.75 10.18 0.08
CA ALA A 93 3.48 10.53 1.29
C ALA A 93 2.58 11.25 2.30
N GLU A 94 1.71 12.15 1.84
CA GLU A 94 0.73 12.83 2.68
C GLU A 94 -0.28 11.85 3.31
N ALA A 95 -0.83 10.93 2.52
CA ALA A 95 -1.71 9.87 3.00
C ALA A 95 -1.03 8.96 4.01
N ALA A 96 0.22 8.59 3.73
CA ALA A 96 1.00 7.74 4.63
C ALA A 96 1.36 8.45 5.93
N ARG A 97 1.59 9.76 5.89
CA ARG A 97 1.81 10.59 7.08
C ARG A 97 0.59 10.62 7.99
N ILE A 98 -0.60 10.84 7.42
CA ILE A 98 -1.85 10.80 8.18
C ILE A 98 -2.05 9.41 8.79
N THR A 99 -1.82 8.36 8.01
CA THR A 99 -1.96 6.97 8.47
C THR A 99 -0.97 6.63 9.59
N ALA A 100 0.30 7.04 9.47
CA ALA A 100 1.32 6.83 10.49
C ALA A 100 0.89 7.47 11.81
N ARG A 101 0.45 8.74 11.78
CA ARG A 101 0.00 9.45 12.99
C ARG A 101 -1.24 8.84 13.63
N ALA A 102 -2.20 8.39 12.82
CA ALA A 102 -3.45 7.81 13.30
C ALA A 102 -3.28 6.38 13.83
N LEU A 103 -2.42 5.58 13.18
CA LEU A 103 -2.34 4.14 13.42
C LEU A 103 -1.04 3.67 14.06
N HIS A 104 -0.01 4.51 14.22
CA HIS A 104 1.21 4.12 14.92
C HIS A 104 0.88 3.70 16.36
N GLY A 105 1.50 2.61 16.82
CA GLY A 105 1.25 2.04 18.14
C GLY A 105 -0.06 1.25 18.29
N THR A 106 -1.02 1.40 17.38
CA THR A 106 -2.23 0.54 17.32
C THR A 106 -1.88 -0.88 16.89
N ILE A 107 -2.83 -1.82 16.95
CA ILE A 107 -2.58 -3.20 16.49
C ILE A 107 -2.20 -3.26 15.01
N TYR A 108 -2.78 -2.42 14.15
CA TYR A 108 -2.41 -2.29 12.74
C TYR A 108 -0.96 -1.79 12.60
N GLY A 109 -0.64 -0.70 13.32
CA GLY A 109 0.69 -0.10 13.31
C GLY A 109 1.78 -1.02 13.81
N ARG A 110 1.51 -1.78 14.89
CA ARG A 110 2.45 -2.77 15.43
C ARG A 110 2.60 -3.97 14.50
N TYR A 111 1.51 -4.48 13.92
CA TYR A 111 1.56 -5.66 13.06
C TYR A 111 2.39 -5.42 11.80
N TYR A 112 2.27 -4.23 11.20
CA TYR A 112 2.99 -3.85 9.99
C TYR A 112 4.25 -3.00 10.24
N ASP A 113 4.66 -2.76 11.49
CA ASP A 113 5.75 -1.84 11.83
C ASP A 113 5.61 -0.46 11.17
N LEU A 114 4.45 0.19 11.28
CA LEU A 114 4.28 1.54 10.76
C LEU A 114 5.26 2.51 11.46
N PRO A 115 5.90 3.43 10.71
CA PRO A 115 6.73 4.47 11.31
C PRO A 115 5.87 5.43 12.16
N ALA A 116 6.51 6.22 13.02
CA ALA A 116 5.81 7.19 13.85
C ALA A 116 5.33 8.42 13.06
N ASP A 117 6.09 8.80 12.03
CA ASP A 117 5.71 9.82 11.06
C ASP A 117 6.24 9.44 9.67
N VAL A 118 5.81 10.16 8.64
CA VAL A 118 6.38 10.04 7.29
C VAL A 118 6.81 11.43 6.84
N GLU A 119 8.05 11.53 6.36
CA GLU A 119 8.58 12.79 5.86
C GLU A 119 7.77 13.30 4.66
N PRO A 120 7.52 14.63 4.59
CA PRO A 120 6.79 15.19 3.47
C PRO A 120 7.65 15.17 2.21
N GLU A 121 7.01 15.01 1.05
CA GLU A 121 7.68 15.15 -0.25
C GLU A 121 7.73 16.65 -0.62
N GLU A 122 8.89 17.28 -0.43
CA GLU A 122 9.13 18.70 -0.73
C GLU A 122 10.12 18.90 -1.90
N GLY A 123 9.83 19.86 -2.79
CA GLY A 123 10.74 20.28 -3.86
C GLY A 123 11.08 19.19 -4.90
N ARG A 124 12.34 19.18 -5.36
CA ARG A 124 12.85 18.24 -6.39
C ARG A 124 13.26 16.86 -5.84
N GLN A 125 13.08 16.60 -4.53
CA GLN A 125 13.50 15.35 -3.86
C GLN A 125 12.46 14.22 -3.96
N GLN A 126 11.81 14.08 -5.13
CA GLN A 126 10.83 13.02 -5.33
C GLN A 126 11.49 11.64 -5.19
N GLY A 127 10.97 10.80 -4.29
CA GLY A 127 11.39 9.41 -4.15
C GLY A 127 11.68 8.94 -2.72
N ALA A 128 11.61 9.82 -1.73
CA ALA A 128 11.75 9.44 -0.31
C ALA A 128 10.68 8.43 0.11
N TYR A 129 9.43 8.64 -0.31
CA TYR A 129 8.34 7.73 -0.06
C TYR A 129 8.50 6.39 -0.81
N ALA A 130 8.99 6.42 -2.06
CA ALA A 130 9.29 5.21 -2.82
C ALA A 130 10.41 4.39 -2.15
N ALA A 131 11.44 5.06 -1.63
CA ALA A 131 12.52 4.46 -0.86
C ALA A 131 12.03 3.86 0.46
N LEU A 132 11.15 4.56 1.19
CA LEU A 132 10.49 4.02 2.38
C LEU A 132 9.73 2.73 2.04
N CYS A 133 8.89 2.74 0.99
CA CYS A 133 8.18 1.54 0.54
C CYS A 133 9.15 0.40 0.22
N LEU A 134 10.24 0.68 -0.51
CA LEU A 134 11.22 -0.34 -0.89
C LEU A 134 12.00 -0.88 0.31
N SER A 135 12.34 -0.02 1.28
CA SER A 135 13.05 -0.42 2.50
C SER A 135 12.28 -1.48 3.30
N ARG A 136 10.95 -1.45 3.17
CA ARG A 136 10.00 -2.32 3.86
C ARG A 136 9.60 -3.55 3.05
N VAL A 137 10.03 -3.66 1.80
CA VAL A 137 9.79 -4.85 0.99
C VAL A 137 10.54 -6.02 1.64
N PRO A 138 9.83 -7.09 2.06
CA PRO A 138 10.47 -8.23 2.69
C PRO A 138 11.49 -8.86 1.74
N ARG A 139 12.70 -9.11 2.23
CA ARG A 139 13.74 -9.80 1.47
C ARG A 139 14.17 -11.03 2.21
N ARG A 140 14.31 -12.14 1.49
CA ARG A 140 15.15 -13.22 1.99
C ARG A 140 16.58 -12.73 1.87
N SER A 141 17.42 -12.96 2.88
CA SER A 141 18.87 -12.81 2.76
C SER A 141 19.33 -13.50 1.49
N ARG A 142 19.56 -12.73 0.42
CA ARG A 142 20.08 -13.27 -0.84
C ARG A 142 21.56 -13.49 -0.61
N ASP A 143 22.03 -14.67 -1.01
CA ASP A 143 23.45 -14.92 -1.17
C ASP A 143 24.03 -13.82 -2.07
N ALA A 144 24.82 -12.96 -1.43
CA ALA A 144 25.37 -11.75 -2.01
C ALA A 144 26.80 -11.99 -2.49
N SER A 145 27.01 -13.17 -3.06
CA SER A 145 28.28 -13.57 -3.62
C SER A 145 28.74 -12.58 -4.71
N PRO A 146 30.04 -12.27 -4.77
CA PRO A 146 30.59 -11.36 -5.78
C PRO A 146 30.25 -11.73 -7.23
N GLU A 147 30.09 -13.01 -7.56
CA GLU A 147 29.64 -13.44 -8.89
C GLU A 147 28.21 -12.96 -9.21
N ARG A 148 27.25 -13.13 -8.30
CA ARG A 148 25.86 -12.76 -8.53
C ARG A 148 25.68 -11.25 -8.72
N LEU A 149 26.43 -10.45 -7.96
CA LEU A 149 26.45 -8.99 -8.09
C LEU A 149 27.03 -8.55 -9.45
N ARG A 150 28.15 -9.15 -9.89
CA ARG A 150 28.74 -8.89 -11.22
C ARG A 150 27.78 -9.23 -12.35
N SER A 151 27.14 -10.40 -12.32
CA SER A 151 26.18 -10.78 -13.38
C SER A 151 24.95 -9.86 -13.42
N ALA A 152 24.48 -9.37 -12.26
CA ALA A 152 23.38 -8.41 -12.21
C ALA A 152 23.76 -7.04 -12.78
N TRP A 153 25.01 -6.62 -12.57
CA TRP A 153 25.58 -5.38 -13.13
C TRP A 153 25.74 -5.44 -14.65
N GLU A 154 26.28 -6.55 -15.20
CA GLU A 154 26.42 -6.72 -16.65
C GLU A 154 25.09 -6.66 -17.39
N ARG A 155 24.04 -7.31 -16.85
CA ARG A 155 22.68 -7.25 -17.41
C ARG A 155 22.11 -5.82 -17.42
N ALA A 156 22.41 -5.02 -16.39
CA ALA A 156 21.97 -3.64 -16.32
C ALA A 156 22.67 -2.76 -17.39
N LYS A 157 23.97 -3.00 -17.64
CA LYS A 157 24.72 -2.31 -18.71
C LYS A 157 24.19 -2.64 -20.11
N GLU A 158 23.98 -3.94 -20.39
CA GLU A 158 23.46 -4.42 -21.68
C GLU A 158 22.04 -3.88 -21.96
N TRP A 159 21.22 -3.76 -20.92
CA TRP A 159 19.90 -3.15 -21.02
C TRP A 159 19.98 -1.66 -21.36
N ARG A 160 20.84 -0.89 -20.65
CA ARG A 160 21.04 0.54 -20.87
C ARG A 160 21.56 0.85 -22.28
N GLY A 161 22.50 0.05 -22.78
CA GLY A 161 23.02 0.21 -24.15
C GLY A 161 21.96 0.05 -25.24
N ARG A 162 20.94 -0.78 -25.00
CA ARG A 162 19.85 -1.04 -25.98
C ARG A 162 18.74 0.01 -26.00
N HIS A 163 18.57 0.79 -24.93
CA HIS A 163 17.40 1.67 -24.75
C HIS A 163 17.76 3.14 -24.46
N GLY A 164 19.04 3.51 -24.54
CA GLY A 164 19.54 4.85 -24.21
C GLY A 164 18.87 6.01 -24.96
N SER A 165 18.62 5.88 -26.26
CA SER A 165 18.09 6.97 -27.10
C SER A 165 16.61 7.31 -26.87
N TRP A 166 15.88 6.47 -26.12
CA TRP A 166 14.51 6.72 -25.68
C TRP A 166 14.47 7.46 -24.35
N LEU A 167 15.46 7.22 -23.47
CA LEU A 167 15.60 7.90 -22.17
C LEU A 167 15.85 9.40 -22.32
N ASP A 168 16.60 9.81 -23.35
CA ASP A 168 16.91 11.22 -23.65
C ASP A 168 15.69 12.04 -24.11
N ARG A 169 14.54 11.39 -24.38
CA ARG A 169 13.31 12.03 -24.85
C ARG A 169 12.23 12.13 -23.78
N LEU A 170 12.48 11.63 -22.58
CA LEU A 170 11.55 11.79 -21.45
C LEU A 170 11.59 13.26 -20.99
N PRO A 171 10.43 13.89 -20.71
CA PRO A 171 10.34 15.31 -20.35
C PRO A 171 10.91 15.63 -18.96
N VAL A 172 11.45 14.63 -18.26
CA VAL A 172 12.23 14.80 -17.05
C VAL A 172 13.70 14.91 -17.45
N GLN A 173 14.27 16.12 -17.39
CA GLN A 173 15.73 16.23 -17.38
C GLN A 173 16.25 15.41 -16.20
N VAL A 174 16.90 14.28 -16.51
CA VAL A 174 17.58 13.41 -15.54
C VAL A 174 18.90 14.06 -15.13
N ASP A 175 18.81 15.31 -14.65
CA ASP A 175 19.78 15.97 -13.78
C ASP A 175 19.19 16.03 -12.36
N VAL A 176 18.54 14.94 -11.93
CA VAL A 176 18.33 14.71 -10.51
C VAL A 176 19.67 14.25 -9.96
N ALA A 177 20.44 15.26 -9.58
CA ALA A 177 21.56 15.17 -8.68
C ALA A 177 21.18 14.30 -7.46
N ILE A 178 21.48 13.00 -7.55
CA ILE A 178 22.28 12.40 -6.48
C ILE A 178 23.60 13.16 -6.60
N GLY A 179 23.68 14.32 -5.93
CA GLY A 179 24.82 15.23 -6.00
C GLY A 179 26.10 14.42 -5.89
N GLY A 180 27.02 14.63 -6.83
CA GLY A 180 28.21 13.81 -7.06
C GLY A 180 29.08 13.64 -5.82
N LEU A 181 28.66 12.76 -4.92
CA LEU A 181 29.37 12.35 -3.73
C LEU A 181 29.84 10.91 -3.93
N PRO A 182 31.14 10.63 -3.71
CA PRO A 182 31.63 9.27 -3.71
C PRO A 182 31.00 8.54 -2.52
N VAL A 183 30.15 7.56 -2.81
CA VAL A 183 29.60 6.68 -1.77
C VAL A 183 30.68 5.64 -1.43
N PRO A 184 31.15 5.56 -0.18
CA PRO A 184 32.06 4.49 0.25
C PRO A 184 31.37 3.13 0.04
N ALA A 185 32.11 2.12 -0.40
CA ALA A 185 31.58 0.81 -0.80
C ALA A 185 30.84 0.04 0.32
N ASP A 186 30.89 0.55 1.56
CA ASP A 186 30.66 -0.25 2.77
C ASP A 186 29.66 0.39 3.77
N ALA A 187 29.09 1.58 3.49
CA ALA A 187 28.24 2.29 4.44
C ALA A 187 26.73 2.25 4.07
N PRO A 188 25.81 2.06 5.04
CA PRO A 188 24.37 2.18 4.80
C PRO A 188 24.00 3.59 4.36
N PHE A 189 23.11 3.72 3.38
CA PHE A 189 22.63 5.00 2.87
C PHE A 189 21.32 5.39 3.56
N THR A 190 21.25 6.59 4.13
CA THR A 190 20.05 7.13 4.76
C THR A 190 19.33 8.09 3.82
N LEU A 191 18.04 7.84 3.55
CA LEU A 191 17.13 8.79 2.89
C LEU A 191 15.94 9.05 3.82
N GLY A 192 15.95 10.17 4.55
CA GLY A 192 15.07 10.38 5.69
C GLY A 192 15.37 9.37 6.81
N GLU A 193 14.33 8.78 7.43
CA GLU A 193 14.48 7.70 8.43
C GLU A 193 14.81 6.32 7.82
N ALA A 194 14.72 6.16 6.49
CA ALA A 194 14.97 4.88 5.85
C ALA A 194 16.47 4.59 5.73
N VAL A 195 16.91 3.49 6.33
CA VAL A 195 18.27 2.93 6.17
C VAL A 195 18.23 1.88 5.07
N LEU A 196 18.89 2.16 3.94
CA LEU A 196 18.89 1.29 2.78
C LEU A 196 20.21 0.50 2.69
N ASP A 197 20.09 -0.81 2.50
CA ASP A 197 21.21 -1.69 2.20
C ASP A 197 21.66 -1.60 0.72
N ARG A 198 22.82 -2.18 0.40
CA ARG A 198 23.39 -2.17 -0.95
C ARG A 198 22.46 -2.75 -2.03
N HIS A 199 21.63 -3.74 -1.69
CA HIS A 199 20.67 -4.35 -2.61
C HIS A 199 19.43 -3.48 -2.81
N GLN A 200 18.98 -2.79 -1.76
CA GLN A 200 17.89 -1.82 -1.84
C GLN A 200 18.31 -0.58 -2.64
N ILE A 201 19.54 -0.10 -2.49
CA ILE A 201 20.11 0.96 -3.34
C ILE A 201 20.22 0.49 -4.80
N ALA A 202 20.70 -0.74 -5.03
CA ALA A 202 20.76 -1.31 -6.38
C ALA A 202 19.37 -1.46 -7.00
N ASP A 203 18.36 -1.81 -6.19
CA ASP A 203 16.98 -1.91 -6.65
C ASP A 203 16.31 -0.55 -6.85
N LEU A 204 16.56 0.45 -6.00
CA LEU A 204 16.18 1.84 -6.29
C LEU A 204 16.79 2.29 -7.61
N ARG A 205 18.09 2.04 -7.84
CA ARG A 205 18.72 2.36 -9.14
C ARG A 205 18.10 1.58 -10.31
N ARG A 206 17.61 0.36 -10.09
CA ARG A 206 16.87 -0.44 -11.09
C ARG A 206 15.39 -0.04 -11.23
N SER A 207 14.80 0.58 -10.21
CA SER A 207 13.40 1.04 -10.16
C SER A 207 13.26 2.48 -10.64
N TYR A 208 14.26 3.33 -10.43
CA TYR A 208 14.37 4.66 -11.03
C TYR A 208 14.65 4.57 -12.55
N PHE A 209 15.18 3.44 -13.00
CA PHE A 209 15.32 3.06 -14.41
C PHE A 209 14.39 1.86 -14.70
N MET A 210 13.07 2.07 -14.62
CA MET A 210 12.10 0.98 -14.77
C MET A 210 12.14 0.31 -16.15
N MET A 211 12.72 -0.88 -16.15
CA MET A 211 12.21 -2.03 -16.90
C MET A 211 12.55 -3.32 -16.15
N ASN A 212 12.32 -3.35 -14.83
CA ASN A 212 12.51 -4.58 -14.06
C ASN A 212 11.34 -5.53 -14.35
N ARG A 213 11.62 -6.66 -15.02
CA ARG A 213 10.65 -7.73 -15.34
C ARG A 213 10.14 -8.50 -14.11
N ASN A 214 10.37 -8.01 -12.89
CA ASN A 214 10.00 -8.69 -11.66
C ASN A 214 8.65 -8.18 -11.13
N THR A 215 7.57 -8.77 -11.64
CA THR A 215 6.19 -8.47 -11.20
C THR A 215 6.00 -8.65 -9.69
N ALA A 216 6.68 -9.61 -9.06
CA ALA A 216 6.54 -9.87 -7.64
C ALA A 216 7.14 -8.75 -6.78
N LEU A 217 8.28 -8.19 -7.19
CA LEU A 217 8.88 -7.04 -6.53
C LEU A 217 8.01 -5.78 -6.65
N ASN A 218 7.49 -5.51 -7.84
CA ASN A 218 6.61 -4.35 -8.06
C ASN A 218 5.31 -4.49 -7.25
N GLY A 219 4.75 -5.69 -7.21
CA GLY A 219 3.59 -6.01 -6.38
C GLY A 219 3.85 -5.83 -4.89
N ALA A 220 5.00 -6.28 -4.39
CA ALA A 220 5.40 -6.08 -2.99
C ALA A 220 5.62 -4.60 -2.65
N LEU A 221 6.20 -3.81 -3.57
CA LEU A 221 6.36 -2.36 -3.41
C LEU A 221 5.00 -1.66 -3.33
N LEU A 222 4.06 -2.00 -4.22
CA LEU A 222 2.68 -1.50 -4.17
C LEU A 222 2.01 -1.87 -2.85
N GLU A 223 2.18 -3.12 -2.41
CA GLU A 223 1.61 -3.58 -1.15
C GLU A 223 2.15 -2.79 0.05
N GLN A 224 3.44 -2.43 0.08
CA GLN A 224 3.99 -1.57 1.12
C GLN A 224 3.37 -0.17 1.10
N SER A 225 3.16 0.43 -0.08
CA SER A 225 2.45 1.70 -0.17
C SER A 225 1.01 1.58 0.36
N LEU A 226 0.31 0.50 0.02
CA LEU A 226 -1.05 0.27 0.46
C LEU A 226 -1.16 0.07 1.98
N VAL A 227 -0.16 -0.57 2.59
CA VAL A 227 -0.02 -0.66 4.05
C VAL A 227 0.21 0.72 4.65
N LEU A 228 1.17 1.47 4.12
CA LEU A 228 1.54 2.79 4.63
C LEU A 228 0.41 3.80 4.53
N THR A 229 -0.47 3.70 3.52
CA THR A 229 -1.62 4.60 3.35
C THR A 229 -2.91 4.05 3.94
N SER A 230 -2.89 2.87 4.56
CA SER A 230 -4.09 2.12 4.99
C SER A 230 -5.16 2.02 3.90
N HIS A 231 -4.76 1.89 2.64
CA HIS A 231 -5.65 1.86 1.47
C HIS A 231 -6.51 3.12 1.34
N GLY A 232 -6.05 4.26 1.87
CA GLY A 232 -6.80 5.52 1.90
C GLY A 232 -7.92 5.57 2.94
N VAL A 233 -8.09 4.54 3.77
CA VAL A 233 -9.15 4.51 4.80
C VAL A 233 -8.85 5.48 5.92
N ALA A 234 -7.67 5.42 6.56
CA ALA A 234 -7.34 6.34 7.63
C ALA A 234 -7.31 7.82 7.18
N PRO A 235 -6.71 8.18 6.03
CA PRO A 235 -6.84 9.52 5.49
C PRO A 235 -8.28 10.02 5.40
N LEU A 236 -9.21 9.17 4.94
CA LEU A 236 -10.62 9.52 4.81
C LEU A 236 -11.34 9.63 6.16
N VAL A 237 -11.08 8.70 7.08
CA VAL A 237 -11.65 8.71 8.44
C VAL A 237 -11.22 9.96 9.20
N GLU A 238 -9.92 10.28 9.18
CA GLU A 238 -9.35 11.44 9.87
C GLU A 238 -9.85 12.77 9.28
N ALA A 239 -9.83 12.92 7.96
CA ALA A 239 -10.27 14.16 7.30
C ALA A 239 -11.76 14.47 7.53
N LEU A 240 -12.58 13.43 7.71
CA LEU A 240 -14.01 13.54 7.94
C LEU A 240 -14.39 13.51 9.42
N GLY A 241 -13.50 13.08 10.32
CA GLY A 241 -13.82 12.85 11.73
C GLY A 241 -14.86 11.74 11.90
N LEU A 242 -14.75 10.66 11.12
CA LEU A 242 -15.73 9.56 11.17
C LEU A 242 -15.56 8.74 12.45
N ASP A 243 -16.54 8.80 13.35
CA ASP A 243 -16.65 7.81 14.43
C ASP A 243 -17.10 6.46 13.86
N LEU A 244 -16.19 5.48 13.90
CA LEU A 244 -16.43 4.10 13.46
C LEU A 244 -16.62 3.13 14.63
N GLY A 245 -16.50 3.56 15.89
CA GLY A 245 -16.34 2.67 17.03
C GLY A 245 -17.47 1.65 17.19
N SER A 246 -18.73 2.07 17.00
CA SER A 246 -19.88 1.15 17.09
C SER A 246 -20.01 0.16 15.92
N ALA A 247 -19.47 0.51 14.75
CA ALA A 247 -19.55 -0.33 13.54
C ALA A 247 -18.31 -1.22 13.36
N ALA A 248 -17.16 -0.80 13.89
CA ALA A 248 -15.86 -1.45 13.76
C ALA A 248 -15.85 -2.92 14.20
N PRO A 249 -16.46 -3.34 15.33
CA PRO A 249 -16.50 -4.75 15.72
C PRO A 249 -17.13 -5.63 14.63
N GLY A 250 -18.29 -5.23 14.10
CA GLY A 250 -18.97 -5.99 13.05
C GLY A 250 -18.23 -5.97 11.71
N MET A 251 -17.53 -4.87 11.39
CA MET A 251 -16.66 -4.80 10.22
C MET A 251 -15.45 -5.73 10.36
N CYS A 252 -14.84 -5.78 11.53
CA CYS A 252 -13.75 -6.69 11.87
C CYS A 252 -14.17 -8.15 11.71
N ASP A 253 -15.28 -8.56 12.33
CA ASP A 253 -15.76 -9.95 12.26
C ASP A 253 -16.02 -10.39 10.81
N ARG A 254 -16.65 -9.52 9.99
CA ARG A 254 -16.90 -9.81 8.56
C ARG A 254 -15.62 -9.82 7.73
N ALA A 255 -14.67 -8.93 8.02
CA ALA A 255 -13.38 -8.90 7.34
C ALA A 255 -12.57 -10.18 7.65
N PHE A 256 -12.54 -10.59 8.90
CA PHE A 256 -11.87 -11.81 9.34
C PHE A 256 -12.50 -13.06 8.74
N ALA A 257 -13.83 -13.18 8.77
CA ALA A 257 -14.54 -14.32 8.21
C ALA A 257 -14.22 -14.50 6.71
N TRP A 258 -14.20 -13.40 5.95
CA TRP A 258 -13.82 -13.44 4.53
C TRP A 258 -12.36 -13.79 4.33
N PHE A 259 -11.45 -13.22 5.14
CA PHE A 259 -10.03 -13.57 5.14
C PHE A 259 -9.82 -15.07 5.37
N ALA A 260 -10.40 -15.62 6.42
CA ALA A 260 -10.29 -17.02 6.83
C ALA A 260 -10.75 -17.96 5.71
N ASP A 261 -11.94 -17.70 5.18
CA ASP A 261 -12.54 -18.46 4.10
C ASP A 261 -11.70 -18.39 2.80
N ARG A 262 -11.23 -17.19 2.42
CA ARG A 262 -10.36 -17.06 1.24
C ARG A 262 -9.02 -17.73 1.42
N LEU A 263 -8.34 -17.54 2.55
CA LEU A 263 -7.04 -18.16 2.79
C LEU A 263 -7.13 -19.69 2.82
N SER A 264 -8.19 -20.23 3.43
CA SER A 264 -8.48 -21.68 3.42
C SER A 264 -8.71 -22.25 2.02
N SER A 265 -9.22 -21.44 1.09
CA SER A 265 -9.46 -21.88 -0.29
C SER A 265 -8.19 -21.95 -1.15
N VAL A 266 -7.10 -21.24 -0.76
CA VAL A 266 -5.89 -21.09 -1.60
C VAL A 266 -5.28 -22.42 -2.01
N GLY A 267 -5.24 -23.40 -1.10
CA GLY A 267 -4.67 -24.73 -1.38
C GLY A 267 -5.41 -25.54 -2.46
N ARG A 268 -6.65 -25.15 -2.80
CA ARG A 268 -7.50 -25.81 -3.81
C ARG A 268 -7.45 -25.14 -5.19
N LEU A 269 -6.89 -23.93 -5.26
CA LEU A 269 -6.81 -23.14 -6.49
C LEU A 269 -5.48 -23.38 -7.18
N GLU A 270 -5.33 -23.03 -8.46
CA GLU A 270 -4.05 -23.12 -9.18
C GLU A 270 -3.73 -21.83 -9.96
N GLY A 271 -2.47 -21.69 -10.37
CA GLY A 271 -2.03 -20.59 -11.24
C GLY A 271 -2.45 -19.20 -10.77
N VAL A 272 -3.04 -18.43 -11.70
CA VAL A 272 -3.44 -17.02 -11.46
C VAL A 272 -4.53 -16.90 -10.40
N GLU A 273 -5.43 -17.88 -10.28
CA GLU A 273 -6.51 -17.84 -9.29
C GLU A 273 -5.96 -17.98 -7.87
N ARG A 274 -4.98 -18.87 -7.67
CA ARG A 274 -4.25 -19.02 -6.40
C ARG A 274 -3.55 -17.73 -6.00
N LEU A 275 -2.89 -17.06 -6.95
CA LEU A 275 -2.20 -15.78 -6.72
C LEU A 275 -3.21 -14.67 -6.35
N ARG A 276 -4.33 -14.57 -7.07
CA ARG A 276 -5.39 -13.60 -6.77
C ARG A 276 -6.02 -13.84 -5.40
N ALA A 277 -6.31 -15.10 -5.05
CA ALA A 277 -6.86 -15.47 -3.76
C ALA A 277 -5.91 -15.13 -2.61
N THR A 278 -4.60 -15.31 -2.80
CA THR A 278 -3.56 -14.93 -1.82
C THR A 278 -3.56 -13.41 -1.59
N LYS A 279 -3.53 -12.63 -2.68
CA LYS A 279 -3.60 -11.16 -2.61
C LYS A 279 -4.87 -10.67 -1.90
N ASN A 280 -5.98 -11.29 -2.27
CA ASN A 280 -7.30 -11.04 -1.69
C ASN A 280 -7.33 -11.32 -0.19
N ALA A 281 -6.85 -12.48 0.25
CA ALA A 281 -6.75 -12.80 1.68
C ALA A 281 -5.90 -11.77 2.43
N ALA A 282 -4.77 -11.33 1.86
CA ALA A 282 -3.97 -10.26 2.44
C ALA A 282 -4.73 -8.92 2.53
N TYR A 283 -5.62 -8.60 1.56
CA TYR A 283 -6.52 -7.44 1.65
C TYR A 283 -7.45 -7.51 2.85
N ALA A 284 -8.18 -8.61 2.97
CA ALA A 284 -9.14 -8.78 4.05
C ALA A 284 -8.46 -8.85 5.43
N TRP A 285 -7.28 -9.44 5.50
CA TRP A 285 -6.48 -9.46 6.72
C TRP A 285 -6.07 -8.06 7.18
N ARG A 286 -5.53 -7.24 6.25
CA ARG A 286 -5.21 -5.84 6.55
C ARG A 286 -6.42 -5.04 7.03
N GLN A 287 -7.57 -5.26 6.40
CA GLN A 287 -8.80 -4.61 6.83
C GLN A 287 -9.26 -5.09 8.23
N THR A 288 -9.11 -6.38 8.53
CA THR A 288 -9.38 -6.91 9.88
C THR A 288 -8.56 -6.16 10.93
N LEU A 289 -7.25 -6.04 10.71
CA LEU A 289 -6.35 -5.32 11.60
C LEU A 289 -6.68 -3.82 11.69
N LEU A 290 -7.13 -3.22 10.59
CA LEU A 290 -7.50 -1.82 10.55
C LEU A 290 -8.76 -1.56 11.39
N TRP A 291 -9.77 -2.41 11.28
CA TRP A 291 -10.99 -2.28 12.09
C TRP A 291 -10.73 -2.52 13.56
N LEU A 292 -9.80 -3.43 13.92
CA LEU A 292 -9.32 -3.57 15.30
C LEU A 292 -8.58 -2.31 15.79
N ALA A 293 -7.84 -1.61 14.92
CA ALA A 293 -7.19 -0.36 15.29
C ALA A 293 -8.21 0.76 15.61
N TYR A 294 -9.38 0.74 14.97
CA TYR A 294 -10.51 1.62 15.30
C TYR A 294 -11.43 1.09 16.41
N ASP A 295 -11.17 -0.11 16.93
CA ASP A 295 -11.81 -0.68 18.12
C ASP A 295 -10.77 -1.26 19.10
N PRO A 296 -9.93 -0.39 19.73
CA PRO A 296 -8.90 -0.88 20.66
C PRO A 296 -9.48 -1.63 21.86
N ALA A 297 -10.65 -1.20 22.36
CA ALA A 297 -11.32 -1.82 23.49
C ALA A 297 -11.85 -3.22 23.17
N GLY A 298 -12.30 -3.46 21.93
CA GLY A 298 -12.78 -4.76 21.49
C GLY A 298 -11.70 -5.74 21.03
N THR A 299 -10.43 -5.33 20.95
CA THR A 299 -9.33 -6.18 20.48
C THR A 299 -9.15 -7.42 21.34
N GLU A 300 -9.08 -7.29 22.66
CA GLU A 300 -8.93 -8.44 23.57
C GLU A 300 -10.12 -9.39 23.45
N GLY A 301 -11.35 -8.84 23.43
CA GLY A 301 -12.57 -9.62 23.24
C GLY A 301 -12.62 -10.32 21.88
N PHE A 302 -12.02 -9.75 20.82
CA PHE A 302 -11.94 -10.38 19.50
C PHE A 302 -10.98 -11.55 19.51
N LEU A 303 -9.80 -11.38 20.11
CA LEU A 303 -8.82 -12.46 20.25
C LEU A 303 -9.33 -13.61 21.12
N ALA A 304 -10.07 -13.31 22.18
CA ALA A 304 -10.60 -14.32 23.10
C ALA A 304 -11.76 -15.14 22.51
N ARG A 305 -12.63 -14.51 21.68
CA ARG A 305 -13.83 -15.17 21.13
C ARG A 305 -13.60 -15.90 19.81
N THR A 306 -12.54 -15.56 19.09
CA THR A 306 -12.30 -16.07 17.74
C THR A 306 -11.46 -17.34 17.80
N ASP A 307 -11.99 -18.43 17.25
CA ASP A 307 -11.26 -19.69 17.09
C ASP A 307 -10.61 -19.77 15.69
N PRO A 308 -9.29 -19.57 15.57
CA PRO A 308 -8.58 -19.68 14.29
C PRO A 308 -8.44 -21.12 13.80
N SER A 309 -8.60 -22.13 14.67
CA SER A 309 -8.36 -23.53 14.30
C SER A 309 -9.44 -24.07 13.35
N ALA A 310 -10.67 -23.55 13.50
CA ALA A 310 -11.78 -23.80 12.58
C ALA A 310 -11.56 -23.18 11.18
N ALA A 311 -10.64 -22.21 11.05
CA ALA A 311 -10.39 -21.44 9.83
C ALA A 311 -9.31 -22.03 8.91
N GLY A 312 -8.81 -23.24 9.21
CA GLY A 312 -7.87 -23.99 8.38
C GLY A 312 -6.39 -23.77 8.71
N PRO A 313 -5.50 -24.67 8.27
CA PRO A 313 -4.11 -24.74 8.73
C PRO A 313 -3.26 -23.52 8.34
N LEU A 314 -3.63 -22.80 7.29
CA LEU A 314 -2.93 -21.60 6.83
C LEU A 314 -3.24 -20.36 7.69
N VAL A 315 -4.39 -20.34 8.39
CA VAL A 315 -4.79 -19.21 9.25
C VAL A 315 -4.00 -19.22 10.56
N GLY A 316 -3.69 -20.39 11.11
CA GLY A 316 -2.96 -20.54 12.38
C GLY A 316 -1.69 -19.68 12.48
N PRO A 317 -0.73 -19.77 11.54
CA PRO A 317 0.47 -18.94 11.59
C PRO A 317 0.20 -17.42 11.52
N VAL A 318 -0.80 -17.00 10.75
CA VAL A 318 -1.17 -15.57 10.66
C VAL A 318 -1.78 -15.08 11.98
N TRP A 319 -2.65 -15.91 12.56
CA TRP A 319 -3.28 -15.65 13.85
C TRP A 319 -2.28 -15.61 15.00
N GLU A 320 -1.35 -16.56 15.08
CA GLU A 320 -0.27 -16.57 16.07
C GLU A 320 0.56 -15.28 15.99
N GLY A 321 0.83 -14.80 14.77
CA GLY A 321 1.48 -13.51 14.55
C GLY A 321 0.70 -12.33 15.15
N LEU A 322 -0.64 -12.30 14.97
CA LEU A 322 -1.50 -11.28 15.58
C LEU A 322 -1.46 -11.35 17.11
N VAL A 323 -1.63 -12.54 17.70
CA VAL A 323 -1.66 -12.72 19.16
C VAL A 323 -0.35 -12.26 19.79
N ARG A 324 0.81 -12.63 19.22
CA ARG A 324 2.12 -12.22 19.74
C ARG A 324 2.35 -10.72 19.64
N VAL A 325 1.97 -10.10 18.51
CA VAL A 325 2.05 -8.65 18.35
C VAL A 325 1.09 -7.91 19.29
N ALA A 326 -0.09 -8.46 19.55
CA ALA A 326 -1.00 -7.93 20.56
C ALA A 326 -0.37 -8.00 21.96
N GLY A 327 0.40 -9.06 22.25
CA GLY A 327 1.22 -9.21 23.46
C GLY A 327 2.49 -8.36 23.52
N GLY A 328 2.79 -7.57 22.47
CA GLY A 328 3.93 -6.64 22.45
C GLY A 328 5.19 -7.17 21.76
N GLU A 329 5.18 -8.40 21.22
CA GLU A 329 6.27 -8.90 20.39
C GLU A 329 6.30 -8.21 19.01
N ARG A 330 7.42 -8.36 18.28
CA ARG A 330 7.61 -7.79 16.95
C ARG A 330 8.08 -8.85 15.96
N PHE A 331 7.70 -8.67 14.70
CA PHE A 331 8.22 -9.53 13.64
C PHE A 331 9.69 -9.21 13.33
N VAL A 332 10.49 -10.26 13.11
CA VAL A 332 11.82 -10.21 12.51
C VAL A 332 11.78 -11.12 11.30
N ASP A 333 12.15 -10.60 10.12
CA ASP A 333 12.06 -11.32 8.84
C ASP A 333 10.69 -12.01 8.63
N GLU A 334 9.61 -11.25 8.88
CA GLU A 334 8.22 -11.70 8.77
C GLU A 334 7.78 -12.78 9.77
N ARG A 335 8.58 -13.05 10.81
CA ARG A 335 8.32 -14.11 11.80
C ARG A 335 8.34 -13.59 13.23
N VAL A 336 7.52 -14.19 14.08
CA VAL A 336 7.50 -13.95 15.52
C VAL A 336 7.04 -15.24 16.19
N GLY A 337 7.94 -15.94 16.88
CA GLY A 337 7.74 -17.35 17.22
C GLY A 337 7.37 -18.19 15.98
N ASP A 338 6.27 -18.94 16.06
CA ASP A 338 5.70 -19.69 14.94
C ASP A 338 4.80 -18.83 14.01
N GLY A 339 4.54 -17.59 14.42
CA GLY A 339 3.74 -16.62 13.67
C GLY A 339 4.37 -16.20 12.34
N ARG A 340 3.51 -15.81 11.40
CA ARG A 340 3.86 -15.28 10.08
C ARG A 340 3.14 -13.98 9.81
N ARG A 341 3.89 -12.95 9.44
CA ARG A 341 3.31 -11.73 8.88
C ARG A 341 2.73 -12.05 7.51
N LEU A 342 1.48 -11.68 7.31
CA LEU A 342 0.80 -11.89 6.04
C LEU A 342 0.92 -10.66 5.13
N TYR A 343 1.56 -10.91 3.98
CA TYR A 343 1.55 -10.10 2.78
C TYR A 343 0.93 -10.90 1.64
N GLY A 344 0.53 -10.24 0.55
CA GLY A 344 0.01 -10.87 -0.66
C GLY A 344 1.10 -11.17 -1.68
N TRP A 345 2.30 -10.60 -1.52
CA TRP A 345 3.43 -10.74 -2.43
C TRP A 345 4.67 -11.28 -1.73
N SER A 346 5.40 -12.14 -2.44
CA SER A 346 6.73 -12.64 -2.05
C SER A 346 7.72 -12.32 -3.18
N PRO A 347 8.57 -11.29 -3.04
CA PRO A 347 9.49 -10.88 -4.10
C PRO A 347 10.67 -11.85 -4.27
N ASP A 348 10.97 -12.64 -3.24
CA ASP A 348 12.11 -13.55 -3.14
C ASP A 348 11.67 -15.01 -3.00
N GLY A 349 11.13 -15.56 -4.10
CA GLY A 349 10.76 -16.97 -4.20
C GLY A 349 9.28 -17.25 -3.90
N PRO A 350 8.90 -18.53 -3.78
CA PRO A 350 7.50 -18.91 -3.60
C PRO A 350 6.95 -18.34 -2.29
N HIS A 351 5.70 -17.91 -2.33
CA HIS A 351 4.98 -17.48 -1.14
C HIS A 351 4.88 -18.65 -0.16
N TRP A 352 5.11 -18.41 1.13
CA TRP A 352 5.09 -19.46 2.18
C TRP A 352 3.74 -20.18 2.30
N ILE A 353 2.67 -19.61 1.72
CA ILE A 353 1.32 -20.21 1.68
C ILE A 353 1.28 -21.40 0.71
N PHE A 354 2.23 -21.49 -0.22
CA PHE A 354 2.27 -22.53 -1.25
C PHE A 354 3.10 -23.75 -0.87
N GLY A 355 3.70 -23.78 0.34
CA GLY A 355 4.65 -24.81 0.78
C GLY A 355 6.06 -24.24 0.89
#